data_AF-A0A1X9T344-F1
#
_entry.id   AF-A0A1X9T344-F1
#
_cell.length_a   1.000
_cell.length_b   1.000
_cell.length_c   1.000
_cell.angle_alpha   90.00
_cell.angle_beta   90.00
_cell.angle_gamma   90.00
#
_symmetry.space_group_name_H-M   'P 1'
#
loop_
_entity.id
_entity.type
_entity.pdbx_description
1 polymer ?
#
loop_
_entity_poly.entity_id
_entity_poly.type
_entity_poly.pdbx_seq_one_letter_code
_entity_poly.pdbx_strand_id
1 'polypeptide(L)'
;MNKHSELEIFKLCERLAELLGDEEAIADLNILLERHPEMFVGKEQVYNLIKKVVNDPEIIIKNPTPKSDQDYIAGSRLNEQKMGEIGIRKDENISKIYHANEKNIKKIGQLDKKEVIYKKPMVGTPTSYTQAQSLDERLVQKNISSAMITIISHNVKYDENDCKKSKNKNIELER
;
A
#
# COMPACT_ATOMS: atom_id res chain seq x y z
N MET A 1 -6.98 -2.41 -34.53
CA MET A 1 -7.52 -1.08 -34.18
C MET A 1 -7.43 -0.94 -32.67
N ASN A 2 -6.53 -0.09 -32.17
CA ASN A 2 -6.39 0.19 -30.74
C ASN A 2 -7.61 1.00 -30.27
N LYS A 3 -8.51 0.35 -29.52
CA LYS A 3 -9.77 0.89 -28.99
C LYS A 3 -9.57 1.61 -27.64
N HIS A 4 -8.63 2.54 -27.57
CA HIS A 4 -8.50 3.40 -26.38
C HIS A 4 -8.44 4.86 -26.81
N SER A 5 -9.29 5.67 -26.17
CA SER A 5 -9.24 7.13 -26.22
C SER A 5 -7.90 7.63 -25.71
N GLU A 6 -7.59 8.88 -26.03
CA GLU A 6 -6.37 9.54 -25.55
C GLU A 6 -6.45 9.78 -24.04
N LEU A 7 -7.62 10.16 -23.55
CA LEU A 7 -7.95 10.26 -22.13
C LEU A 7 -8.79 9.06 -21.70
N GLU A 8 -8.34 8.35 -20.69
CA GLU A 8 -9.01 7.18 -20.12
C GLU A 8 -9.25 7.36 -18.63
N ILE A 9 -10.40 6.86 -18.17
CA ILE A 9 -10.78 6.87 -16.75
C ILE A 9 -10.52 5.49 -16.17
N PHE A 10 -9.82 5.44 -15.04
CA PHE A 10 -9.48 4.23 -14.33
C PHE A 10 -10.15 4.24 -12.97
N LYS A 11 -10.97 3.22 -12.71
CA LYS A 11 -11.46 2.96 -11.35
C LYS A 11 -10.29 2.53 -10.47
N LEU A 12 -10.17 3.18 -9.31
CA LEU A 12 -9.15 2.92 -8.32
C LEU A 12 -9.59 1.77 -7.40
N CYS A 13 -8.62 1.01 -6.90
CA CYS A 13 -8.90 0.12 -5.78
C CYS A 13 -9.19 0.94 -4.50
N GLU A 14 -9.87 0.32 -3.54
CA GLU A 14 -10.28 0.96 -2.28
C GLU A 14 -9.12 1.70 -1.59
N ARG A 15 -7.92 1.11 -1.57
CA ARG A 15 -6.73 1.73 -0.96
C ARG A 15 -6.29 3.02 -1.64
N LEU A 16 -6.28 3.05 -2.97
CA LEU A 16 -5.93 4.27 -3.70
C LEU A 16 -7.04 5.31 -3.56
N ALA A 17 -8.29 4.87 -3.54
CA ALA A 17 -9.43 5.76 -3.38
C ALA A 17 -9.47 6.43 -2.00
N GLU A 18 -9.20 5.69 -0.93
CA GLU A 18 -9.07 6.23 0.44
C GLU A 18 -7.96 7.29 0.53
N LEU A 19 -6.81 7.05 -0.12
CA LEU A 19 -5.65 7.96 -0.06
C LEU A 19 -5.85 9.27 -0.84
N LEU A 20 -6.55 9.18 -1.97
CA LEU A 20 -6.77 10.30 -2.88
C LEU A 20 -8.09 11.03 -2.61
N GLY A 21 -9.05 10.37 -1.97
CA GLY A 21 -10.41 10.88 -1.79
C GLY A 21 -11.27 10.80 -3.06
N ASP A 22 -10.88 9.98 -4.04
CA ASP A 22 -11.60 9.78 -5.31
C ASP A 22 -11.68 8.29 -5.67
N GLU A 23 -12.79 7.85 -6.26
CA GLU A 23 -12.90 6.48 -6.76
C GLU A 23 -12.26 6.27 -8.14
N GLU A 24 -11.95 7.36 -8.85
CA GLU A 24 -11.50 7.31 -10.24
C GLU A 24 -10.30 8.22 -10.45
N ALA A 25 -9.43 7.84 -11.38
CA ALA A 25 -8.35 8.67 -11.85
C ALA A 25 -8.30 8.73 -13.38
N ILE A 26 -7.93 9.88 -13.90
CA ILE A 26 -7.81 10.12 -15.35
C ILE A 26 -6.35 9.95 -15.77
N ALA A 27 -6.12 9.30 -16.91
CA ALA A 27 -4.81 9.19 -17.53
C ALA A 27 -4.86 9.63 -18.99
N ASP A 28 -3.86 10.42 -19.40
CA ASP A 28 -3.62 10.69 -20.82
C ASP A 28 -2.63 9.65 -21.35
N LEU A 29 -3.14 8.68 -22.11
CA LEU A 29 -2.34 7.58 -22.63
C LEU A 29 -1.34 8.03 -23.70
N ASN A 30 -1.61 9.11 -24.43
CA ASN A 30 -0.65 9.65 -25.40
C ASN A 30 0.54 10.26 -24.67
N ILE A 31 0.30 11.12 -23.67
CA ILE A 31 1.38 11.75 -22.89
C ILE A 31 2.21 10.69 -22.17
N LEU A 32 1.58 9.65 -21.62
CA LEU A 32 2.30 8.58 -20.94
C LEU A 32 3.13 7.72 -21.90
N LEU A 33 2.63 7.47 -23.12
CA LEU A 33 3.37 6.79 -24.18
C LEU A 33 4.58 7.62 -24.65
N GLU A 34 4.38 8.91 -24.90
CA GLU A 34 5.43 9.84 -25.36
C GLU A 34 6.57 10.02 -24.35
N ARG A 35 6.31 9.81 -23.06
CA ARG A 35 7.34 9.83 -22.02
C ARG A 35 8.26 8.62 -22.05
N HIS A 36 7.77 7.48 -22.54
CA HIS A 36 8.51 6.21 -22.59
C HIS A 36 8.29 5.47 -23.94
N PRO A 37 8.63 6.09 -25.09
CA PRO A 37 8.42 5.49 -26.40
C PRO A 37 9.31 4.25 -26.62
N GLU A 38 10.39 4.11 -25.87
CA GLU A 38 11.26 2.93 -25.88
C GLU A 38 10.61 1.70 -25.24
N MET A 39 9.58 1.91 -24.43
CA MET A 39 9.04 0.91 -23.52
C MET A 39 7.68 0.38 -23.96
N PHE A 40 6.88 1.26 -24.53
CA PHE A 40 5.53 0.93 -24.96
C PHE A 40 5.44 1.05 -26.48
N VAL A 41 5.01 -0.03 -27.12
CA VAL A 41 4.72 -0.07 -28.57
C VAL A 41 3.43 0.70 -28.88
N GLY A 42 2.54 0.85 -27.90
CA GLY A 42 1.33 1.64 -28.05
C GLY A 42 0.50 1.79 -26.78
N LYS A 43 -0.57 2.58 -26.90
CA LYS A 43 -1.48 2.94 -25.81
C LYS A 43 -2.07 1.75 -25.06
N GLU A 44 -2.33 0.63 -25.75
CA GLU A 44 -2.87 -0.57 -25.13
C GLU A 44 -1.94 -1.12 -24.04
N GLN A 45 -0.62 -1.08 -24.25
CA GLN A 45 0.34 -1.54 -23.24
C GLN A 45 0.36 -0.61 -22.02
N VAL A 46 0.27 0.70 -22.24
CA VAL A 46 0.15 1.70 -21.17
C VAL A 46 -1.13 1.45 -20.37
N TYR A 47 -2.27 1.31 -21.06
CA TYR A 47 -3.57 1.04 -20.46
C TYR A 47 -3.54 -0.22 -19.59
N ASN A 48 -3.01 -1.33 -20.12
CA ASN A 48 -2.94 -2.60 -19.42
C ASN A 48 -2.02 -2.52 -18.19
N LEU A 49 -0.89 -1.81 -18.28
CA LEU A 49 0.00 -1.58 -17.15
C LEU A 49 -0.71 -0.80 -16.05
N ILE A 50 -1.32 0.33 -16.39
CA ILE A 50 -2.05 1.17 -15.43
C ILE A 50 -3.17 0.36 -14.78
N LYS A 51 -4.02 -0.28 -15.59
CA LYS A 51 -5.14 -1.09 -15.13
C LYS A 51 -4.70 -2.15 -14.14
N LYS A 52 -3.57 -2.81 -14.38
CA LYS A 52 -3.05 -3.82 -13.46
C LYS A 52 -2.62 -3.20 -12.12
N VAL A 53 -1.89 -2.08 -12.16
CA VAL A 53 -1.35 -1.45 -10.95
C VAL A 53 -2.44 -0.76 -10.11
N VAL A 54 -3.42 -0.09 -10.72
CA VAL A 54 -4.50 0.59 -9.97
C VAL A 54 -5.47 -0.38 -9.30
N ASN A 55 -5.70 -1.56 -9.89
CA ASN A 55 -6.64 -2.55 -9.36
C ASN A 55 -6.05 -3.37 -8.22
N ASP A 56 -4.78 -3.76 -8.31
CA ASP A 56 -4.12 -4.58 -7.29
C ASP A 56 -2.65 -4.14 -7.10
N PRO A 57 -2.42 -2.98 -6.45
CA PRO A 57 -1.07 -2.56 -6.11
C PRO A 57 -0.46 -3.52 -5.09
N GLU A 58 0.81 -3.89 -5.27
CA GLU A 58 1.58 -4.63 -4.25
C GLU A 58 2.18 -3.68 -3.21
N ILE A 59 2.51 -2.46 -3.60
CA ILE A 59 3.09 -1.45 -2.73
C ILE A 59 2.61 -0.06 -3.15
N ILE A 60 2.35 0.79 -2.16
CA ILE A 60 2.09 2.21 -2.34
C ILE A 60 3.00 2.96 -1.38
N ILE A 61 3.68 3.98 -1.91
CA ILE A 61 4.58 4.85 -1.15
C ILE A 61 4.18 6.30 -1.36
N LYS A 62 4.56 7.18 -0.43
CA LYS A 62 4.59 8.61 -0.75
C LYS A 62 5.65 8.87 -1.82
N ASN A 63 5.34 9.76 -2.76
CA ASN A 63 6.32 10.21 -3.73
C ASN A 63 7.45 10.97 -2.99
N PRO A 64 8.73 10.55 -3.11
CA PRO A 64 9.84 11.22 -2.43
C PRO A 64 10.07 12.67 -2.88
N THR A 65 9.60 13.01 -4.08
CA THR A 65 9.65 14.36 -4.64
C THR A 65 8.23 14.77 -5.03
N PRO A 66 7.36 15.01 -4.05
CA PRO A 66 5.95 15.28 -4.29
C PRO A 66 5.77 16.69 -4.86
N LYS A 67 4.74 16.89 -5.70
CA LYS A 67 4.25 18.25 -6.02
C LYS A 67 2.98 18.62 -5.23
N SER A 68 2.41 17.68 -4.50
CA SER A 68 1.29 17.86 -3.56
C SER A 68 1.37 16.82 -2.46
N ASP A 69 0.65 17.03 -1.35
CA ASP A 69 0.61 16.07 -0.24
C ASP A 69 -0.03 14.73 -0.65
N GLN A 70 -0.94 14.76 -1.63
CA GLN A 70 -1.59 13.58 -2.21
C GLN A 70 -0.92 13.15 -3.51
N ASP A 71 0.37 12.84 -3.41
CA ASP A 71 1.22 12.40 -4.52
C ASP A 71 1.89 11.07 -4.15
N TYR A 72 1.51 10.01 -4.85
CA TYR A 72 1.86 8.65 -4.51
C TYR A 72 2.45 7.89 -5.69
N ILE A 73 3.29 6.91 -5.38
CA ILE A 73 3.79 5.94 -6.35
C ILE A 73 3.23 4.57 -5.96
N ALA A 74 2.54 3.94 -6.90
CA ALA A 74 2.02 2.58 -6.75
C ALA A 74 2.81 1.62 -7.65
N GLY A 75 3.15 0.46 -7.10
CA GLY A 75 3.89 -0.58 -7.80
C GLY A 75 3.19 -1.92 -7.72
N SER A 76 3.18 -2.68 -8.82
CA SER A 76 2.65 -4.05 -8.85
C SER A 76 3.48 -4.94 -9.77
N ARG A 77 3.61 -6.23 -9.45
CA ARG A 77 4.36 -7.19 -10.26
C ARG A 77 3.63 -7.47 -11.56
N LEU A 78 4.32 -7.36 -12.70
CA LEU A 78 3.75 -7.75 -13.99
C LEU A 78 4.00 -9.22 -14.26
N ASN A 79 5.23 -9.68 -14.01
CA ASN A 79 5.70 -11.06 -14.15
C ASN A 79 6.90 -11.31 -13.22
N GLU A 80 7.57 -12.45 -13.34
CA GLU A 80 8.70 -12.82 -12.48
C GLU A 80 9.89 -11.85 -12.56
N GLN A 81 10.05 -11.12 -13.67
CA GLN A 81 11.20 -10.27 -13.95
C GLN A 81 10.88 -8.77 -13.92
N LYS A 82 9.61 -8.39 -14.09
CA LYS A 82 9.16 -7.02 -14.31
C LYS A 82 8.03 -6.62 -13.37
N MET A 83 8.01 -5.33 -13.03
CA MET A 83 6.94 -4.65 -12.29
C MET A 83 6.46 -3.43 -13.06
N GLY A 84 5.21 -3.03 -12.84
CA GLY A 84 4.63 -1.79 -13.30
C GLY A 84 4.68 -0.79 -12.15
N GLU A 85 5.08 0.43 -12.46
CA GLU A 85 5.11 1.59 -11.57
C GLU A 85 4.20 2.66 -12.16
N ILE A 86 3.30 3.21 -11.35
CA ILE A 86 2.52 4.39 -11.72
C ILE A 86 2.71 5.50 -10.68
N GLY A 87 2.68 6.73 -11.16
CA GLY A 87 2.58 7.93 -10.32
C GLY A 87 1.16 8.48 -10.41
N ILE A 88 0.52 8.64 -9.26
CA ILE A 88 -0.84 9.17 -9.15
C ILE A 88 -0.85 10.35 -8.20
N ARG A 89 -1.51 11.42 -8.62
CA ARG A 89 -1.63 12.66 -7.85
C ARG A 89 -3.07 13.14 -7.84
N LYS A 90 -3.56 13.60 -6.69
CA LYS A 90 -4.77 14.43 -6.63
C LYS A 90 -4.38 15.88 -6.96
N ASP A 91 -4.93 16.40 -8.06
CA ASP A 91 -4.79 17.79 -8.49
C ASP A 91 -6.15 18.47 -8.37
N GLU A 92 -6.25 19.45 -7.46
CA GLU A 92 -7.52 20.07 -7.06
C GLU A 92 -8.61 19.04 -6.72
N ASN A 93 -9.52 18.79 -7.66
CA ASN A 93 -10.66 17.89 -7.52
C ASN A 93 -10.54 16.61 -8.37
N ILE A 94 -9.42 16.39 -9.06
CA ILE A 94 -9.28 15.27 -9.99
C ILE A 94 -8.01 14.47 -9.67
N SER A 95 -8.17 13.16 -9.45
CA SER A 95 -7.03 12.24 -9.42
C SER A 95 -6.51 11.99 -10.83
N LYS A 96 -5.21 12.16 -11.02
CA LYS A 96 -4.52 12.03 -12.30
C LYS A 96 -3.36 11.07 -12.22
N ILE A 97 -3.31 10.16 -13.18
CA ILE A 97 -2.16 9.30 -13.41
C ILE A 97 -1.20 10.03 -14.34
N TYR A 98 -0.04 10.42 -13.80
CA TYR A 98 0.94 11.23 -14.51
C TYR A 98 2.23 10.45 -14.82
N HIS A 99 2.38 9.23 -14.34
CA HIS A 99 3.52 8.39 -14.69
C HIS A 99 3.08 6.94 -14.83
N ALA A 100 3.65 6.24 -15.81
CA ALA A 100 3.44 4.81 -16.04
C ALA A 100 4.74 4.24 -16.64
N ASN A 101 5.31 3.21 -16.02
CA ASN A 101 6.59 2.65 -16.44
C ASN A 101 6.70 1.17 -16.05
N GLU A 102 7.41 0.40 -16.88
CA GLU A 102 7.83 -0.96 -16.57
C GLU A 102 9.28 -0.98 -16.06
N LYS A 103 9.47 -1.46 -14.83
CA LYS A 103 10.77 -1.60 -14.18
C LYS A 103 11.12 -3.07 -13.95
N ASN A 104 12.40 -3.33 -13.67
CA ASN A 104 12.81 -4.64 -13.18
C ASN A 104 12.18 -4.91 -11.80
N ILE A 105 11.79 -6.15 -11.54
CA ILE A 105 11.09 -6.56 -10.32
C ILE A 105 11.85 -6.24 -9.02
N LYS A 106 13.18 -6.18 -9.07
CA LYS A 106 14.02 -5.76 -7.93
C LYS A 106 13.66 -4.36 -7.42
N LYS A 107 13.03 -3.54 -8.26
CA LYS A 107 12.61 -2.19 -7.91
C LYS A 107 11.51 -2.16 -6.84
N ILE A 108 10.68 -3.20 -6.72
CA ILE A 108 9.70 -3.34 -5.62
C ILE A 108 10.42 -3.29 -4.26
N GLY A 109 11.51 -4.04 -4.09
CA GLY A 109 12.30 -4.02 -2.86
C GLY A 109 13.04 -2.70 -2.61
N GLN A 110 13.15 -1.82 -3.62
CA GLN A 110 13.66 -0.45 -3.42
C GLN A 110 12.55 0.50 -2.99
N LEU A 111 11.31 0.31 -3.47
CA LEU A 111 10.14 1.06 -3.00
C LEU A 111 9.87 0.77 -1.52
N ASP A 112 10.08 -0.48 -1.10
CA ASP A 112 9.94 -0.94 0.29
C ASP A 112 10.87 -0.25 1.29
N LYS A 113 11.92 0.42 0.82
CA LYS A 113 12.87 1.18 1.66
C LYS A 113 12.49 2.65 1.84
N LYS A 114 11.40 3.09 1.22
CA LYS A 114 10.90 4.47 1.28
C LYS A 114 9.78 4.57 2.32
N GLU A 115 9.11 5.73 2.37
CA GLU A 115 7.91 5.90 3.19
C GLU A 115 6.74 5.10 2.61
N VAL A 116 6.62 3.85 3.06
CA VAL A 116 5.58 2.90 2.64
C VAL A 116 4.28 3.21 3.35
N ILE A 117 3.22 3.43 2.56
CA ILE A 117 1.85 3.67 3.05
C ILE A 117 1.07 2.37 3.06
N TYR A 118 1.26 1.55 2.03
CA TYR A 118 0.62 0.26 1.93
C TYR A 118 1.59 -0.75 1.32
N LYS A 119 1.56 -1.96 1.85
CA LYS A 119 2.25 -3.11 1.29
C LYS A 119 1.36 -4.32 1.41
N LYS A 120 1.15 -5.00 0.29
CA LYS A 120 0.41 -6.25 0.26
C LYS A 120 1.18 -7.31 1.07
N PRO A 121 0.54 -7.94 2.08
CA PRO A 121 1.21 -8.98 2.84
C PRO A 121 1.52 -10.17 1.93
N MET A 122 2.78 -10.60 1.92
CA MET A 122 3.15 -11.86 1.26
C MET A 122 2.54 -13.01 2.06
N VAL A 123 1.75 -13.87 1.40
CA VAL A 123 1.17 -15.07 2.00
C VAL A 123 2.30 -15.91 2.60
N GLY A 124 2.32 -16.02 3.94
CA GLY A 124 3.32 -16.81 4.68
C GLY A 124 4.43 -16.02 5.38
N THR A 125 4.49 -14.69 5.29
CA THR A 125 5.49 -13.88 6.02
C THR A 125 4.83 -13.09 7.17
N PRO A 126 5.26 -13.25 8.44
CA PRO A 126 4.73 -12.45 9.54
C PRO A 126 5.09 -10.97 9.32
N THR A 127 4.09 -10.10 9.23
CA THR A 127 4.29 -8.66 9.07
C THR A 127 4.71 -8.07 10.42
N SER A 128 5.98 -7.69 10.59
CA SER A 128 6.42 -6.95 11.78
C SER A 128 6.09 -5.47 11.57
N TYR A 129 4.96 -5.02 12.11
CA TYR A 129 4.71 -3.60 12.31
C TYR A 129 5.38 -3.20 13.63
N THR A 130 6.41 -2.37 13.57
CA THR A 130 6.95 -1.67 14.74
C THR A 130 7.39 -0.28 14.30
N GLN A 131 6.53 0.72 14.51
CA GLN A 131 7.01 2.07 14.74
C GLN A 131 7.24 2.22 16.24
N ALA A 132 8.50 2.12 16.65
CA ALA A 132 8.94 2.53 17.97
C ALA A 132 8.84 4.06 18.05
N GLN A 133 7.91 4.58 18.85
CA GLN A 133 7.99 5.96 19.31
C GLN A 133 8.94 5.99 20.51
N SER A 134 10.02 6.75 20.37
CA SER A 134 11.06 6.96 21.37
C SER A 134 10.49 7.61 22.64
N LEU A 135 10.66 6.98 23.80
CA LEU A 135 10.59 7.67 25.08
C LEU A 135 12.02 7.94 25.55
N ASP A 136 12.38 9.21 25.55
CA ASP A 136 13.60 9.78 26.14
C ASP A 136 13.54 9.61 27.67
N GLU A 137 13.94 8.45 28.19
CA GLU A 137 14.13 8.23 29.63
C GLU A 137 15.55 8.67 30.04
N ARG A 138 15.66 9.95 30.43
CA ARG A 138 16.78 10.44 31.24
C ARG A 138 16.84 9.64 32.55
N LEU A 139 17.86 8.80 32.64
CA LEU A 139 18.36 8.14 33.84
C LEU A 139 18.44 9.12 35.03
N VAL A 140 17.50 9.02 35.96
CA VAL A 140 17.71 9.46 37.34
C VAL A 140 17.68 8.24 38.23
N GLN A 141 18.88 7.73 38.52
CA GLN A 141 19.11 6.78 39.60
C GLN A 141 18.74 7.42 40.94
N LYS A 142 17.90 6.75 41.74
CA LYS A 142 17.92 6.87 43.20
C LYS A 142 17.40 5.60 43.87
N ASN A 143 18.39 4.87 44.39
CA ASN A 143 18.46 3.93 45.50
C ASN A 143 17.20 3.27 46.10
N ILE A 144 17.42 1.97 46.30
CA ILE A 144 16.66 0.91 46.95
C ILE A 144 16.57 1.15 48.48
N SER A 145 15.40 0.92 49.11
CA SER A 145 15.21 -0.04 50.21
C SER A 145 13.87 0.09 50.97
N SER A 146 13.11 -1.01 50.93
CA SER A 146 12.33 -1.74 51.95
C SER A 146 11.28 -1.11 52.90
N ALA A 147 10.14 -1.82 52.90
CA ALA A 147 9.12 -2.02 53.95
C ALA A 147 8.05 -0.93 54.19
N MET A 148 6.80 -1.20 53.75
CA MET A 148 5.74 -1.78 54.58
C MET A 148 4.48 -2.06 53.73
N ILE A 149 3.86 -3.23 53.95
CA ILE A 149 2.59 -3.65 53.38
C ILE A 149 1.45 -2.86 54.02
N THR A 150 0.52 -2.31 53.23
CA THR A 150 -0.89 -2.14 53.64
C THR A 150 -1.81 -2.26 52.42
N ILE A 151 -2.75 -3.20 52.54
CA ILE A 151 -3.78 -3.62 51.59
C ILE A 151 -4.91 -2.59 51.58
N ILE A 152 -5.36 -2.12 50.40
CA ILE A 152 -6.78 -1.81 50.15
C ILE A 152 -7.13 -2.24 48.71
N SER A 153 -8.20 -3.03 48.62
CA SER A 153 -8.73 -3.73 47.46
C SER A 153 -10.00 -3.03 46.96
N HIS A 154 -10.10 -2.75 45.65
CA HIS A 154 -11.40 -2.65 44.97
C HIS A 154 -11.27 -3.17 43.53
N ASN A 155 -11.88 -4.34 43.30
CA ASN A 155 -12.07 -4.96 41.99
C ASN A 155 -13.04 -4.15 41.12
N VAL A 156 -12.73 -4.02 39.83
CA VAL A 156 -13.74 -4.19 38.76
C VAL A 156 -13.08 -4.99 37.62
N LYS A 157 -13.75 -6.06 37.23
CA LYS A 157 -13.37 -7.10 36.26
C LYS A 157 -14.05 -6.87 34.90
N TYR A 158 -13.27 -7.09 33.83
CA TYR A 158 -13.52 -7.72 32.49
C TYR A 158 -14.73 -7.25 31.63
N ASP A 159 -14.69 -7.25 30.30
CA ASP A 159 -14.29 -8.35 29.40
C ASP A 159 -13.74 -7.91 28.04
N GLU A 160 -12.63 -8.54 27.64
CA GLU A 160 -12.22 -8.78 26.26
C GLU A 160 -13.06 -9.93 25.70
N ASN A 161 -13.55 -9.83 24.45
CA ASN A 161 -13.93 -11.03 23.70
C ASN A 161 -13.55 -10.90 22.22
N ASP A 162 -12.51 -11.69 21.90
CA ASP A 162 -12.06 -12.18 20.60
C ASP A 162 -13.19 -12.75 19.73
N CYS A 163 -13.06 -12.63 18.41
CA CYS A 163 -13.48 -13.72 17.51
C CYS A 163 -12.63 -13.75 16.24
N LYS A 164 -11.67 -14.68 16.21
CA LYS A 164 -11.00 -15.17 15.00
C LYS A 164 -11.57 -16.54 14.61
N LYS A 165 -11.60 -16.73 13.28
CA LYS A 165 -11.51 -17.99 12.52
C LYS A 165 -12.73 -18.93 12.52
N SER A 166 -13.43 -18.92 11.39
CA SER A 166 -14.02 -20.12 10.80
C SER A 166 -13.04 -20.72 9.77
N LYS A 167 -12.67 -21.99 9.95
CA LYS A 167 -12.18 -22.86 8.88
C LYS A 167 -12.81 -24.23 9.04
N ASN A 168 -13.48 -24.64 7.96
CA ASN A 168 -13.59 -25.97 7.37
C ASN A 168 -13.66 -27.18 8.31
N LYS A 169 -14.78 -27.90 8.22
CA LYS A 169 -14.81 -29.36 8.37
C LYS A 169 -15.38 -29.97 7.11
N ASN A 170 -14.63 -30.91 6.56
CA ASN A 170 -15.03 -31.82 5.52
C ASN A 170 -14.73 -33.22 6.06
N ILE A 171 -15.70 -34.14 5.89
CA ILE A 171 -15.61 -35.63 5.81
C ILE A 171 -15.09 -36.37 7.08
N GLU A 172 -15.51 -37.58 7.49
CA GLU A 172 -16.20 -38.72 6.86
C GLU A 172 -16.65 -39.77 7.91
N LEU A 173 -17.65 -40.58 7.53
CA LEU A 173 -17.89 -42.03 7.79
C LEU A 173 -18.30 -42.68 9.13
N GLU A 174 -19.26 -43.61 8.94
CA GLU A 174 -19.64 -44.84 9.68
C GLU A 174 -20.12 -44.74 11.14
N ARG A 175 -21.39 -45.08 11.40
CA ARG A 175 -21.92 -46.45 11.51
C ARG A 175 -23.45 -46.44 11.50
#